data_AF-A0A327J638-F1
#
_entry.id   AF-A0A327J638-F1
#
_cell.length_a   1.000
_cell.length_b   1.000
_cell.length_c   1.000
_cell.angle_alpha   90.00
_cell.angle_beta   90.00
_cell.angle_gamma   90.00
#
_symmetry.space_group_name_H-M   'P 1'
#
loop_
_entity.id
_entity.type
_entity.pdbx_description
1 polymer ?
#
loop_
_entity_poly.entity_id
_entity_poly.type
_entity_poly.pdbx_seq_one_letter_code
_entity_poly.pdbx_strand_id
1 'polypeptide(L)'
;MRKLLRLIIKFICKFLNKEKNMSQEDKIRKYSHSLYVEPQYSELYSLEELKIEKYCNWVRNNYSEIVSSWDIEKNTFWTAKYYLATKFLFITNLLLKSYEYAKEKNLKIILPYFIYYSLLTASRSLILTSPFENMNIKLSHLKIINKTSDIISKIDNQKSIEYKNIILLAKNNRELFSYKFPASGLRLINDNSNEIINQIKLIRELSLLNSQILDVLLEKFEDNTVFKINEDLESIIYQLFDYDGKIDENDYYNANYICKKIKRPYPLNFMLSEGMEEDLYLSWAPEEENDELFVPPEFIFNW
;
A
#
# COMPACT_ATOMS: atom_id res chain seq x y z
N MET A 1 1.08 12.56 -27.04
CA MET A 1 1.28 13.14 -25.69
C MET A 1 2.05 12.25 -24.71
N ARG A 2 1.59 11.04 -24.32
CA ARG A 2 2.28 10.21 -23.30
C ARG A 2 3.72 9.77 -23.63
N LYS A 3 4.05 9.55 -24.91
CA LYS A 3 5.43 9.28 -25.37
C LYS A 3 6.36 10.50 -25.19
N LEU A 4 5.83 11.70 -25.39
CA LEU A 4 6.55 12.96 -25.22
C LEU A 4 6.79 13.23 -23.73
N LEU A 5 5.78 12.97 -22.88
CA LEU A 5 5.90 13.06 -21.43
C LEU A 5 6.97 12.11 -20.88
N ARG A 6 7.04 10.86 -21.39
CA ARG A 6 8.11 9.89 -21.03
C ARG A 6 9.51 10.33 -21.45
N LEU A 7 9.62 10.97 -22.61
CA LEU A 7 10.89 11.54 -23.10
C LEU A 7 11.32 12.73 -22.24
N ILE A 8 10.37 13.60 -21.89
CA ILE A 8 10.60 14.76 -21.03
C ILE A 8 10.98 14.30 -19.62
N ILE A 9 10.30 13.32 -19.03
CA ILE A 9 10.66 12.73 -17.73
C ILE A 9 12.06 12.08 -17.80
N LYS A 10 12.36 11.28 -18.84
CA LYS A 10 13.72 10.73 -19.02
C LYS A 10 14.79 11.82 -19.12
N PHE A 11 14.49 12.93 -19.79
CA PHE A 11 15.43 14.04 -19.96
C PHE A 11 15.62 14.83 -18.66
N ILE A 12 14.52 15.12 -17.94
CA ILE A 12 14.52 15.79 -16.65
C ILE A 12 15.23 14.95 -15.59
N CYS A 13 14.97 13.64 -15.50
CA CYS A 13 15.67 12.75 -14.57
C CYS A 13 17.17 12.67 -14.89
N LYS A 14 17.56 12.71 -16.17
CA LYS A 14 18.98 12.70 -16.57
C LYS A 14 19.67 14.03 -16.26
N PHE A 15 18.94 15.14 -16.32
CA PHE A 15 19.46 16.49 -16.04
C PHE A 15 19.55 16.75 -14.53
N LEU A 16 18.53 16.37 -13.75
CA LEU A 16 18.52 16.49 -12.29
C LEU A 16 19.55 15.58 -11.61
N ASN A 17 19.87 14.42 -12.21
CA ASN A 17 20.95 13.55 -11.75
C ASN A 17 22.36 14.14 -11.91
N LYS A 18 22.52 15.25 -12.66
CA LYS A 18 23.84 15.85 -12.91
C LYS A 18 24.21 16.93 -11.89
N GLU A 19 23.24 17.45 -11.12
CA GLU A 19 23.46 18.60 -10.21
C GLU A 19 23.25 18.30 -8.72
N LYS A 20 22.70 17.14 -8.34
CA LYS A 20 22.68 16.70 -6.93
C LYS A 20 23.77 15.67 -6.68
N ASN A 21 24.77 16.09 -5.91
CA ASN A 21 25.82 15.29 -5.29
C ASN A 21 25.48 13.80 -5.17
N MET A 22 26.13 13.03 -6.03
CA MET A 22 26.06 11.57 -6.14
C MET A 22 26.85 10.89 -5.01
N SER A 23 26.63 11.29 -3.75
CA SER A 23 27.33 10.76 -2.56
C SER A 23 26.43 9.87 -1.71
N GLN A 24 25.90 8.83 -2.36
CA GLN A 24 25.36 7.55 -1.87
C GLN A 24 24.42 7.11 -2.99
N GLU A 25 24.84 6.12 -3.78
CA GLU A 25 23.96 5.50 -4.76
C GLU A 25 22.65 5.13 -4.06
N ASP A 26 21.51 5.56 -4.61
CA ASP A 26 20.20 5.19 -4.09
C ASP A 26 20.09 3.66 -4.11
N LYS A 27 20.38 3.03 -2.97
CA LYS A 27 20.46 1.57 -2.84
C LYS A 27 19.14 0.90 -3.24
N ILE A 28 18.00 1.55 -2.99
CA ILE A 28 16.70 1.02 -3.38
C ILE A 28 16.62 0.95 -4.90
N ARG A 29 17.02 2.01 -5.60
CA ARG A 29 17.09 2.03 -7.06
C ARG A 29 18.08 1.02 -7.61
N LYS A 30 19.28 0.97 -7.03
CA LYS A 30 20.35 0.02 -7.39
C LYS A 30 19.85 -1.42 -7.37
N TYR A 31 19.09 -1.82 -6.36
CA TYR A 31 18.64 -3.20 -6.20
C TYR A 31 17.25 -3.50 -6.72
N SER A 32 16.35 -2.52 -6.86
CA SER A 32 15.04 -2.73 -7.50
C SER A 32 15.12 -2.70 -9.02
N HIS A 33 16.12 -2.00 -9.57
CA HIS A 33 16.22 -1.60 -10.98
C HIS A 33 15.08 -0.68 -11.45
N SER A 34 14.30 -0.14 -10.51
CA SER A 34 13.22 0.79 -10.76
C SER A 34 13.76 2.11 -11.31
N LEU A 35 13.02 2.74 -12.23
CA LEU A 35 13.34 4.09 -12.71
C LEU A 35 12.60 5.19 -11.92
N TYR A 36 11.67 4.80 -11.06
CA TYR A 36 10.85 5.73 -10.28
C TYR A 36 11.65 6.30 -9.11
N VAL A 37 11.54 7.61 -8.92
CA VAL A 37 12.29 8.41 -7.92
C VAL A 37 11.45 8.63 -6.64
N GLU A 38 10.21 8.16 -6.63
CA GLU A 38 9.25 8.34 -5.54
C GLU A 38 8.82 6.97 -4.96
N PRO A 39 8.62 6.84 -3.64
CA PRO A 39 8.56 7.89 -2.61
C PRO A 39 9.75 7.86 -1.62
N GLN A 40 9.74 8.78 -0.65
CA GLN A 40 10.70 8.84 0.45
C GLN A 40 10.75 7.51 1.22
N TYR A 41 11.74 6.68 0.92
CA TYR A 41 11.99 5.39 1.57
C TYR A 41 12.70 5.56 2.93
N SER A 42 12.11 6.29 3.85
CA SER A 42 12.72 6.60 5.16
C SER A 42 13.14 5.36 5.96
N GLU A 43 12.25 4.37 6.08
CA GLU A 43 12.51 3.16 6.87
C GLU A 43 13.49 2.24 6.14
N LEU A 44 13.33 2.03 4.83
CA LEU A 44 14.26 1.20 4.05
C LEU A 44 15.64 1.84 3.92
N TYR A 45 15.74 3.17 3.86
CA TYR A 45 17.04 3.86 3.87
C TYR A 45 17.78 3.70 5.19
N SER A 46 17.09 3.49 6.32
CA SER A 46 17.74 3.20 7.60
C SER A 46 18.34 1.79 7.70
N LEU A 47 17.97 0.87 6.82
CA LEU A 47 18.44 -0.52 6.86
C LEU A 47 19.78 -0.71 6.16
N GLU A 48 20.51 -1.77 6.52
CA GLU A 48 21.75 -2.15 5.84
C GLU A 48 21.51 -2.48 4.37
N GLU A 49 22.45 -2.10 3.50
CA GLU A 49 22.37 -2.31 2.05
C GLU A 49 22.16 -3.79 1.68
N LEU A 50 22.84 -4.70 2.38
CA LEU A 50 22.70 -6.14 2.18
C LEU A 50 21.28 -6.67 2.45
N LYS A 51 20.53 -6.05 3.38
CA LYS A 51 19.14 -6.44 3.66
C LYS A 51 18.22 -6.04 2.50
N ILE A 52 18.44 -4.85 1.94
CA ILE A 52 17.72 -4.36 0.75
C ILE A 52 18.00 -5.28 -0.44
N GLU A 53 19.27 -5.58 -0.71
CA GLU A 53 19.66 -6.47 -1.80
C GLU A 53 18.99 -7.84 -1.69
N LYS A 54 19.08 -8.48 -0.52
CA LYS A 54 18.46 -9.77 -0.26
C LYS A 54 16.95 -9.74 -0.47
N TYR A 55 16.27 -8.71 0.03
CA TYR A 55 14.83 -8.57 -0.15
C TYR A 55 14.46 -8.39 -1.63
N CYS A 56 15.11 -7.46 -2.34
CA CYS A 56 14.87 -7.24 -3.76
C CYS A 56 15.10 -8.50 -4.60
N ASN A 57 16.16 -9.27 -4.30
CA ASN A 57 16.44 -10.54 -4.95
C ASN A 57 15.36 -11.59 -4.65
N TRP A 58 14.90 -11.69 -3.41
CA TRP A 58 13.79 -12.57 -3.04
C TRP A 58 12.52 -12.20 -3.82
N VAL A 59 12.11 -10.92 -3.81
CA VAL A 59 10.92 -10.44 -4.52
C VAL A 59 11.04 -10.73 -6.02
N ARG A 60 12.17 -10.35 -6.64
CA ARG A 60 12.40 -10.53 -8.08
C ARG A 60 12.36 -12.00 -8.49
N ASN A 61 13.00 -12.89 -7.73
CA ASN A 61 13.04 -14.31 -8.07
C ASN A 61 11.63 -14.91 -8.07
N ASN A 62 10.84 -14.65 -7.02
CA ASN A 62 9.47 -15.17 -6.93
C ASN A 62 8.56 -14.53 -7.99
N TYR A 63 8.73 -13.24 -8.31
CA TYR A 63 7.99 -12.64 -9.42
C TYR A 63 8.40 -13.16 -10.79
N SER A 64 9.67 -13.52 -10.98
CA SER A 64 10.13 -14.05 -12.27
C SER A 64 9.44 -15.37 -12.59
N GLU A 65 9.16 -16.20 -11.58
CA GLU A 65 8.36 -17.42 -11.73
C GLU A 65 6.93 -17.11 -12.19
N ILE A 66 6.26 -16.17 -11.52
CA ILE A 66 4.89 -15.72 -11.88
C ILE A 66 4.86 -15.16 -13.30
N VAL A 67 5.83 -14.31 -13.62
CA VAL A 67 5.95 -13.62 -14.90
C VAL A 67 6.29 -14.59 -16.05
N SER A 68 6.97 -15.70 -15.79
CA SER A 68 7.34 -16.66 -16.83
C SER A 68 6.13 -17.27 -17.58
N SER A 69 4.96 -17.26 -16.93
CA SER A 69 3.69 -17.73 -17.50
C SER A 69 2.65 -16.60 -17.58
N TRP A 70 3.08 -15.35 -17.71
CA TRP A 70 2.17 -14.20 -17.72
C TRP A 70 1.17 -14.29 -18.88
N ASP A 71 -0.09 -14.06 -18.56
CA ASP A 71 -1.22 -14.12 -19.48
C ASP A 71 -2.24 -13.02 -19.12
N ILE A 72 -3.32 -12.95 -19.89
CA ILE A 72 -4.39 -11.96 -19.70
C ILE A 72 -5.09 -12.14 -18.34
N GLU A 73 -5.20 -13.37 -17.83
CA GLU A 73 -5.85 -13.66 -16.55
C GLU A 73 -5.02 -13.15 -15.37
N LYS A 74 -3.72 -13.48 -15.36
CA LYS A 74 -2.76 -12.96 -14.37
C LYS A 74 -2.69 -11.44 -14.45
N ASN A 75 -2.66 -10.86 -15.65
CA ASN A 75 -2.65 -9.42 -15.80
C ASN A 75 -3.87 -8.76 -15.14
N THR A 76 -5.06 -9.31 -15.39
CA THR A 76 -6.31 -8.82 -14.80
C THR A 76 -6.29 -8.95 -13.28
N PHE A 77 -5.92 -10.13 -12.78
CA PHE A 77 -5.86 -10.42 -11.36
C PHE A 77 -4.86 -9.53 -10.60
N TRP A 78 -3.64 -9.37 -11.12
CA TRP A 78 -2.62 -8.53 -10.49
C TRP A 78 -2.96 -7.04 -10.56
N THR A 79 -3.59 -6.58 -11.65
CA THR A 79 -4.10 -5.20 -11.76
C THR A 79 -5.12 -4.92 -10.66
N ALA A 80 -6.06 -5.85 -10.43
CA ALA A 80 -7.04 -5.76 -9.36
C ALA A 80 -6.41 -5.76 -7.96
N LYS A 81 -5.43 -6.66 -7.72
CA LYS A 81 -4.68 -6.71 -6.46
C LYS A 81 -3.98 -5.39 -6.16
N TYR A 82 -3.35 -4.78 -7.15
CA TYR A 82 -2.61 -3.53 -6.96
C TYR A 82 -3.55 -2.35 -6.76
N TYR A 83 -4.71 -2.32 -7.42
CA TYR A 83 -5.73 -1.32 -7.16
C TYR A 83 -6.22 -1.39 -5.70
N LEU A 84 -6.53 -2.59 -5.21
CA LEU A 84 -6.90 -2.79 -3.79
C LEU A 84 -5.77 -2.43 -2.83
N ALA A 85 -4.52 -2.76 -3.16
CA ALA A 85 -3.38 -2.38 -2.34
C ALA A 85 -3.29 -0.86 -2.19
N THR A 86 -3.43 -0.12 -3.29
CA THR A 86 -3.44 1.35 -3.26
C THR A 86 -4.62 1.89 -2.45
N LYS A 87 -5.82 1.33 -2.60
CA LYS A 87 -6.98 1.70 -1.77
C LYS A 87 -6.73 1.45 -0.29
N PHE A 88 -6.10 0.33 0.07
CA PHE A 88 -5.75 0.06 1.46
C PHE A 88 -4.71 1.05 2.01
N LEU A 89 -3.74 1.51 1.21
CA LEU A 89 -2.84 2.58 1.63
C LEU A 89 -3.57 3.91 1.84
N PHE A 90 -4.54 4.25 0.98
CA PHE A 90 -5.42 5.42 1.20
C PHE A 90 -6.17 5.30 2.53
N ILE A 91 -6.84 4.17 2.78
CA ILE A 91 -7.59 3.94 4.02
C ILE A 91 -6.66 3.99 5.24
N THR A 92 -5.44 3.46 5.15
CA THR A 92 -4.44 3.61 6.21
C THR A 92 -4.16 5.08 6.50
N ASN A 93 -3.95 5.92 5.50
CA ASN A 93 -3.73 7.35 5.69
C ASN A 93 -4.96 8.03 6.33
N LEU A 94 -6.15 7.71 5.82
CA LEU A 94 -7.43 8.21 6.34
C LEU A 94 -7.60 7.89 7.83
N LEU A 95 -7.28 6.65 8.23
CA LEU A 95 -7.35 6.22 9.63
C LEU A 95 -6.31 6.91 10.52
N LEU A 96 -5.10 7.17 10.02
CA LEU A 96 -4.07 7.93 10.73
C LEU A 96 -4.47 9.39 10.93
N LYS A 97 -4.99 10.05 9.89
CA LYS A 97 -5.53 11.41 10.00
C LYS A 97 -6.74 11.48 10.93
N SER A 98 -7.61 10.48 10.87
CA SER A 98 -8.74 10.35 11.81
C SER A 98 -8.27 10.18 13.26
N TYR A 99 -7.17 9.46 13.47
CA TYR A 99 -6.54 9.33 14.79
C TYR A 99 -6.02 10.68 15.31
N GLU A 100 -5.32 11.46 14.46
CA GLU A 100 -4.82 12.80 14.80
C GLU A 100 -5.98 13.72 15.20
N TYR A 101 -7.00 13.82 14.34
CA TYR A 101 -8.18 14.64 14.58
C TYR A 101 -8.94 14.22 15.85
N ALA A 102 -9.16 12.91 16.05
CA ALA A 102 -9.82 12.41 17.26
C ALA A 102 -9.01 12.69 18.53
N LYS A 103 -7.67 12.66 18.45
CA LYS A 103 -6.78 13.00 19.56
C LYS A 103 -6.93 14.48 19.92
N GLU A 104 -6.96 15.36 18.92
CA GLU A 104 -7.14 16.82 19.09
C GLU A 104 -8.51 17.18 19.67
N LYS A 105 -9.58 16.54 19.18
CA LYS A 105 -10.96 16.74 19.69
C LYS A 105 -11.26 15.94 20.97
N ASN A 106 -10.26 15.33 21.60
CA ASN A 106 -10.37 14.55 22.84
C ASN A 106 -11.36 13.36 22.75
N LEU A 107 -11.57 12.79 21.56
CA LEU A 107 -12.34 11.57 21.32
C LEU A 107 -11.49 10.32 21.60
N LYS A 108 -11.13 10.12 22.87
CA LYS A 108 -10.14 9.11 23.29
C LYS A 108 -10.58 7.65 23.11
N ILE A 109 -11.89 7.38 23.12
CA ILE A 109 -12.43 6.01 23.06
C ILE A 109 -12.15 5.30 21.75
N ILE A 110 -12.03 6.05 20.65
CA ILE A 110 -11.86 5.49 19.30
C ILE A 110 -10.37 5.29 18.92
N LEU A 111 -9.43 5.91 19.65
CA LEU A 111 -8.01 5.88 19.31
C LEU A 111 -7.43 4.47 19.13
N PRO A 112 -7.74 3.47 19.99
CA PRO A 112 -7.24 2.11 19.80
C PRO A 112 -7.75 1.45 18.50
N TYR A 113 -8.94 1.82 18.02
CA TYR A 113 -9.50 1.31 16.78
C TYR A 113 -8.73 1.82 15.57
N PHE A 114 -8.51 3.14 15.50
CA PHE A 114 -7.78 3.74 14.38
C PHE A 114 -6.36 3.18 14.28
N ILE A 115 -5.66 3.06 15.40
CA ILE A 115 -4.31 2.46 15.45
C ILE A 115 -4.30 1.03 14.93
N TYR A 116 -5.17 0.17 15.46
CA TYR A 116 -5.20 -1.24 15.07
C TYR A 116 -5.56 -1.41 13.59
N TYR A 117 -6.58 -0.70 13.12
CA TYR A 117 -7.03 -0.81 11.73
C TYR A 117 -6.06 -0.14 10.76
N SER A 118 -5.31 0.90 11.15
CA SER A 118 -4.26 1.48 10.30
C SER A 118 -3.18 0.44 10.00
N LEU A 119 -2.69 -0.26 11.03
CA LEU A 119 -1.73 -1.37 10.89
C LEU A 119 -2.31 -2.50 10.05
N LEU A 120 -3.50 -3.00 10.40
CA LEU A 120 -4.11 -4.14 9.71
C LEU A 120 -4.36 -3.85 8.22
N THR A 121 -4.75 -2.63 7.90
CA THR A 121 -5.03 -2.18 6.53
C THR A 121 -3.73 -2.02 5.74
N ALA A 122 -2.69 -1.42 6.33
CA ALA A 122 -1.38 -1.34 5.70
C ALA A 122 -0.83 -2.74 5.40
N SER A 123 -0.97 -3.67 6.36
CA SER A 123 -0.59 -5.07 6.22
C SER A 123 -1.27 -5.75 5.02
N ARG A 124 -2.54 -5.43 4.74
CA ARG A 124 -3.24 -5.95 3.55
C ARG A 124 -2.60 -5.45 2.26
N SER A 125 -2.19 -4.19 2.18
CA SER A 125 -1.46 -3.67 1.02
C SER A 125 -0.18 -4.47 0.75
N LEU A 126 0.67 -4.66 1.77
CA LEU A 126 1.93 -5.41 1.61
C LEU A 126 1.70 -6.85 1.18
N ILE A 127 0.67 -7.49 1.74
CA ILE A 127 0.23 -8.81 1.35
C ILE A 127 -0.18 -8.82 -0.14
N LEU A 128 -1.00 -7.87 -0.59
CA LEU A 128 -1.47 -7.82 -1.97
C LEU A 128 -0.35 -7.53 -2.97
N THR A 129 0.67 -6.76 -2.60
CA THR A 129 1.84 -6.56 -3.44
C THR A 129 2.95 -7.57 -3.24
N SER A 130 2.79 -8.60 -2.40
CA SER A 130 3.81 -9.65 -2.29
C SER A 130 3.68 -10.68 -3.42
N PRO A 131 4.76 -11.40 -3.79
CA PRO A 131 4.79 -12.37 -4.89
C PRO A 131 4.10 -13.71 -4.54
N PHE A 132 2.88 -13.64 -4.01
CA PHE A 132 2.02 -14.80 -3.76
C PHE A 132 0.83 -14.77 -4.73
N GLU A 133 0.68 -15.81 -5.56
CA GLU A 133 -0.40 -15.91 -6.56
C GLU A 133 -1.77 -16.09 -5.91
N ASN A 134 -1.93 -17.10 -5.04
CA ASN A 134 -3.23 -17.46 -4.49
C ASN A 134 -3.54 -16.65 -3.22
N MET A 135 -4.29 -15.56 -3.38
CA MET A 135 -4.81 -14.82 -2.23
C MET A 135 -6.32 -14.74 -2.24
N ASN A 136 -6.91 -15.44 -1.28
CA ASN A 136 -8.24 -15.13 -0.82
C ASN A 136 -8.20 -13.78 -0.10
N ILE A 137 -8.95 -12.80 -0.58
CA ILE A 137 -9.00 -11.45 0.00
C ILE A 137 -9.72 -11.44 1.35
N LYS A 138 -10.57 -12.44 1.63
CA LYS A 138 -11.21 -12.66 2.93
C LYS A 138 -10.27 -13.39 3.91
N LEU A 139 -9.11 -12.79 4.21
CA LEU A 139 -8.21 -13.29 5.25
C LEU A 139 -8.71 -12.90 6.64
N SER A 140 -8.63 -13.85 7.58
CA SER A 140 -8.81 -13.54 9.00
C SER A 140 -7.68 -12.62 9.49
N HIS A 141 -7.94 -11.84 10.54
CA HIS A 141 -6.95 -10.91 11.09
C HIS A 141 -5.65 -11.60 11.49
N LEU A 142 -5.73 -12.80 12.07
CA LEU A 142 -4.55 -13.59 12.42
C LEU A 142 -3.74 -14.04 11.20
N LYS A 143 -4.41 -14.41 10.09
CA LYS A 143 -3.74 -14.75 8.84
C LYS A 143 -3.02 -13.53 8.24
N ILE A 144 -3.64 -12.35 8.30
CA ILE A 144 -3.01 -11.09 7.86
C ILE A 144 -1.76 -10.81 8.70
N ILE A 145 -1.86 -10.88 10.03
CA ILE A 145 -0.73 -10.66 10.94
C ILE A 145 0.43 -11.59 10.62
N ASN A 146 0.18 -12.91 10.54
CA ASN A 146 1.24 -13.88 10.29
C ASN A 146 1.87 -13.70 8.91
N LYS A 147 1.08 -13.58 7.83
CA LYS A 147 1.62 -13.39 6.47
C LYS A 147 2.47 -12.12 6.37
N THR A 148 2.04 -11.03 6.99
CA THR A 148 2.80 -9.77 6.97
C THR A 148 4.13 -9.92 7.71
N SER A 149 4.12 -10.57 8.89
CA SER A 149 5.34 -10.89 9.64
C SER A 149 6.28 -11.76 8.80
N ASP A 150 5.76 -12.77 8.11
CA ASP A 150 6.55 -13.64 7.23
C ASP A 150 7.20 -12.86 6.08
N ILE A 151 6.49 -11.87 5.50
CA ILE A 151 7.05 -11.00 4.46
C ILE A 151 8.14 -10.07 5.03
N ILE A 152 7.88 -9.40 6.15
CA ILE A 152 8.85 -8.50 6.81
C ILE A 152 10.11 -9.28 7.22
N SER A 153 9.98 -10.56 7.62
CA SER A 153 11.14 -11.40 7.95
C SER A 153 12.12 -11.59 6.78
N LYS A 154 11.66 -11.43 5.54
CA LYS A 154 12.52 -11.54 4.34
C LYS A 154 13.49 -10.38 4.20
N ILE A 155 13.17 -9.22 4.80
CA ILE A 155 14.09 -8.08 4.85
C ILE A 155 14.83 -8.04 6.19
N ASP A 156 14.11 -8.20 7.31
CA ASP A 156 14.68 -8.11 8.64
C ASP A 156 13.84 -8.88 9.68
N ASN A 157 14.44 -9.90 10.30
CA ASN A 157 13.79 -10.71 11.34
C ASN A 157 13.44 -9.90 12.59
N GLN A 158 14.26 -8.93 12.97
CA GLN A 158 14.02 -8.11 14.15
C GLN A 158 12.83 -7.18 13.92
N LYS A 159 12.76 -6.53 12.74
CA LYS A 159 11.57 -5.73 12.36
C LYS A 159 10.29 -6.58 12.30
N SER A 160 10.39 -7.84 11.88
CA SER A 160 9.24 -8.77 11.88
C SER A 160 8.73 -9.05 13.31
N ILE A 161 9.65 -9.30 14.25
CA ILE A 161 9.30 -9.51 15.67
C ILE A 161 8.66 -8.25 16.26
N GLU A 162 9.25 -7.08 15.99
CA GLU A 162 8.72 -5.78 16.42
C GLU A 162 7.30 -5.54 15.89
N TYR A 163 7.10 -5.72 14.57
CA TYR A 163 5.79 -5.63 13.95
C TYR A 163 4.76 -6.53 14.65
N LYS A 164 5.12 -7.81 14.87
CA LYS A 164 4.20 -8.79 15.46
C LYS A 164 3.82 -8.41 16.90
N ASN A 165 4.77 -7.93 17.69
CA ASN A 165 4.51 -7.43 19.03
C ASN A 165 3.59 -6.20 19.01
N ILE A 166 3.87 -5.23 18.13
CA ILE A 166 3.12 -3.98 18.01
C ILE A 166 1.67 -4.26 17.58
N ILE A 167 1.45 -5.05 16.52
CA ILE A 167 0.09 -5.29 16.02
C ILE A 167 -0.75 -6.16 16.97
N LEU A 168 -0.13 -7.09 17.70
CA LEU A 168 -0.82 -7.88 18.72
C LEU A 168 -1.21 -7.01 19.92
N LEU A 169 -0.32 -6.11 20.35
CA LEU A 169 -0.64 -5.14 21.40
C LEU A 169 -1.78 -4.19 20.95
N ALA A 170 -1.71 -3.67 19.72
CA ALA A 170 -2.76 -2.83 19.14
C ALA A 170 -4.11 -3.56 19.07
N LYS A 171 -4.10 -4.84 18.66
CA LYS A 171 -5.29 -5.70 18.65
C LYS A 171 -5.88 -5.83 20.05
N ASN A 172 -5.04 -6.17 21.04
CA ASN A 172 -5.49 -6.35 22.42
C ASN A 172 -6.07 -5.05 22.99
N ASN A 173 -5.44 -3.91 22.71
CA ASN A 173 -5.94 -2.59 23.09
C ASN A 173 -7.29 -2.29 22.42
N ARG A 174 -7.44 -2.57 21.13
CA ARG A 174 -8.72 -2.43 20.43
C ARG A 174 -9.80 -3.28 21.08
N GLU A 175 -9.51 -4.55 21.39
CA GLU A 175 -10.46 -5.48 22.01
C GLU A 175 -10.84 -5.07 23.44
N LEU A 176 -9.87 -4.59 24.23
CA LEU A 176 -10.12 -4.04 25.57
C LEU A 176 -11.15 -2.88 25.50
N PHE A 177 -10.99 -1.98 24.52
CA PHE A 177 -11.88 -0.84 24.29
C PHE A 177 -13.11 -1.18 23.41
N SER A 178 -13.28 -2.44 23.01
CA SER A 178 -14.50 -2.93 22.34
C SER A 178 -15.41 -3.70 23.28
N TYR A 179 -14.84 -4.40 24.26
CA TYR A 179 -15.58 -5.39 25.04
C TYR A 179 -15.53 -5.16 26.55
N LYS A 180 -14.56 -4.38 27.05
CA LYS A 180 -14.37 -4.19 28.50
C LYS A 180 -14.54 -2.75 28.95
N PHE A 181 -14.25 -1.76 28.08
CA PHE A 181 -14.41 -0.33 28.36
C PHE A 181 -13.90 0.08 29.75
N PRO A 182 -12.59 -0.02 30.00
CA PRO A 182 -12.03 0.18 31.33
C PRO A 182 -12.31 1.61 31.83
N ALA A 183 -12.81 1.73 33.07
CA ALA A 183 -13.12 3.02 33.70
C ALA A 183 -11.88 3.93 33.88
N SER A 184 -10.68 3.35 33.91
CA SER A 184 -9.42 4.08 33.93
C SER A 184 -9.09 4.76 32.59
N GLY A 185 -9.83 4.45 31.52
CA GLY A 185 -9.62 4.98 30.18
C GLY A 185 -8.25 4.59 29.62
N LEU A 186 -7.66 5.48 28.80
CA LEU A 186 -6.37 5.24 28.15
C LEU A 186 -5.17 5.16 29.12
N ARG A 187 -5.35 5.41 30.42
CA ARG A 187 -4.27 5.28 31.42
C ARG A 187 -3.68 3.85 31.53
N LEU A 188 -4.40 2.84 31.02
CA LEU A 188 -3.91 1.46 30.96
C LEU A 188 -3.07 1.16 29.72
N ILE A 189 -2.98 2.08 28.76
CA ILE A 189 -2.28 1.89 27.49
C ILE A 189 -1.09 2.85 27.44
N ASN A 190 0.08 2.31 27.11
CA ASN A 190 1.25 3.13 26.80
C ASN A 190 1.09 3.76 25.41
N ASP A 191 1.42 5.04 25.27
CA ASP A 191 1.50 5.68 23.95
C ASP A 191 2.73 5.15 23.21
N ASN A 192 2.50 4.37 22.16
CA ASN A 192 3.49 3.81 21.25
C ASN A 192 3.24 4.26 19.80
N SER A 193 2.63 5.44 19.63
CA SER A 193 2.23 5.98 18.33
C SER A 193 3.40 6.10 17.34
N ASN A 194 4.58 6.53 17.81
CA ASN A 194 5.77 6.65 16.96
C ASN A 194 6.23 5.29 16.41
N GLU A 195 6.30 4.27 17.25
CA GLU A 195 6.69 2.92 16.83
C GLU A 195 5.67 2.35 15.83
N ILE A 196 4.38 2.60 16.06
CA ILE A 196 3.30 2.19 15.15
C ILE A 196 3.45 2.88 13.79
N ILE A 197 3.65 4.20 13.77
CA ILE A 197 3.81 4.97 12.54
C ILE A 197 5.02 4.46 11.75
N ASN A 198 6.14 4.17 12.42
CA ASN A 198 7.33 3.63 11.75
C ASN A 198 7.07 2.24 11.14
N GLN A 199 6.32 1.37 11.82
CA GLN A 199 5.92 0.07 11.23
C GLN A 199 5.00 0.25 10.02
N ILE A 200 4.05 1.18 10.09
CA ILE A 200 3.16 1.51 8.97
C ILE A 200 3.96 2.05 7.77
N LYS A 201 4.94 2.93 8.01
CA LYS A 201 5.87 3.44 6.99
C LYS A 201 6.68 2.31 6.34
N LEU A 202 7.25 1.41 7.14
CA LEU A 202 7.98 0.25 6.62
C LEU A 202 7.10 -0.62 5.73
N ILE A 203 5.86 -0.92 6.16
CA ILE A 203 4.90 -1.72 5.39
C ILE A 203 4.53 -1.04 4.08
N ARG A 204 4.28 0.28 4.10
CA ARG A 204 4.01 1.08 2.90
C ARG A 204 5.19 1.01 1.93
N GLU A 205 6.39 1.28 2.43
CA GLU A 205 7.62 1.29 1.64
C GLU A 205 7.91 -0.07 0.99
N LEU A 206 7.74 -1.17 1.72
CA LEU A 206 7.83 -2.52 1.16
C LEU A 206 6.74 -2.78 0.12
N SER A 207 5.52 -2.27 0.34
CA SER A 207 4.42 -2.44 -0.61
C SER A 207 4.75 -1.80 -1.97
N LEU A 208 5.30 -0.60 -1.93
CA LEU A 208 5.75 0.16 -3.10
C LEU A 208 6.93 -0.52 -3.79
N LEU A 209 7.94 -0.93 -3.03
CA LEU A 209 9.11 -1.61 -3.55
C LEU A 209 8.72 -2.87 -4.33
N ASN A 210 7.82 -3.68 -3.78
CA ASN A 210 7.34 -4.87 -4.49
C ASN A 210 6.65 -4.51 -5.80
N SER A 211 5.80 -3.48 -5.79
CA SER A 211 5.09 -3.02 -6.99
C SER A 211 6.02 -2.52 -8.09
N GLN A 212 7.11 -1.84 -7.70
CA GLN A 212 8.13 -1.36 -8.62
C GLN A 212 8.92 -2.52 -9.24
N ILE A 213 9.27 -3.54 -8.45
CA ILE A 213 10.00 -4.72 -8.95
C ILE A 213 9.14 -5.51 -9.96
N LEU A 214 7.84 -5.66 -9.72
CA LEU A 214 6.95 -6.30 -10.70
C LEU A 214 6.91 -5.50 -12.01
N ASP A 215 6.74 -4.18 -11.94
CA ASP A 215 6.68 -3.32 -13.13
C ASP A 215 7.95 -3.45 -14.00
N VAL A 216 9.13 -3.48 -13.38
CA VAL A 216 10.42 -3.71 -14.05
C VAL A 216 10.46 -5.04 -14.80
N LEU A 217 9.88 -6.11 -14.24
CA LEU A 217 9.81 -7.41 -14.90
C LEU A 217 8.81 -7.38 -16.07
N LEU A 218 7.67 -6.73 -15.90
CA LEU A 218 6.65 -6.60 -16.95
C LEU A 218 7.11 -5.70 -18.10
N GLU A 219 8.03 -4.75 -17.89
CA GLU A 219 8.64 -3.95 -18.98
C GLU A 219 9.37 -4.79 -20.03
N LYS A 220 9.72 -6.04 -19.72
CA LYS A 220 10.44 -6.93 -20.63
C LYS A 220 9.55 -7.61 -21.67
N PHE A 221 8.22 -7.53 -21.54
CA PHE A 221 7.32 -8.11 -22.54
C PHE A 221 7.26 -7.27 -23.81
N GLU A 222 7.53 -7.91 -24.94
CA GLU A 222 7.38 -7.30 -26.26
C GLU A 222 5.92 -7.36 -26.76
N ASP A 223 5.27 -8.49 -26.53
CA ASP A 223 3.86 -8.68 -26.85
C ASP A 223 2.97 -7.98 -25.81
N ASN A 224 2.30 -6.91 -26.24
CA ASN A 224 1.41 -6.14 -25.38
C ASN A 224 0.00 -6.74 -25.26
N THR A 225 -0.32 -7.83 -25.98
CA THR A 225 -1.64 -8.46 -25.90
C THR A 225 -1.88 -9.15 -24.56
N VAL A 226 -0.83 -9.57 -23.86
CA VAL A 226 -0.88 -10.10 -22.49
C VAL A 226 -1.33 -9.05 -21.46
N PHE A 227 -1.27 -7.76 -21.83
CA PHE A 227 -1.73 -6.63 -21.02
C PHE A 227 -3.17 -6.20 -21.34
N LYS A 228 -3.95 -7.07 -21.97
CA LYS A 228 -5.40 -6.90 -22.02
C LYS A 228 -6.01 -7.24 -20.66
N ILE A 229 -7.19 -6.71 -20.41
CA ILE A 229 -8.03 -7.11 -19.28
C ILE A 229 -9.01 -8.16 -19.78
N ASN A 230 -9.16 -9.25 -19.03
CA ASN A 230 -10.16 -10.27 -19.28
C ASN A 230 -11.53 -9.74 -18.82
N GLU A 231 -12.44 -9.50 -19.75
CA GLU A 231 -13.80 -9.03 -19.45
C GLU A 231 -14.60 -10.08 -18.66
N ASP A 232 -14.35 -11.37 -18.85
CA ASP A 232 -15.04 -12.44 -18.10
C ASP A 232 -14.59 -12.50 -16.63
N LEU A 233 -13.37 -12.01 -16.35
CA LEU A 233 -12.82 -11.91 -14.99
C LEU A 233 -13.05 -10.54 -14.35
N GLU A 234 -13.84 -9.66 -14.98
CA GLU A 234 -14.37 -8.45 -14.33
C GLU A 234 -15.16 -8.82 -13.07
N SER A 235 -15.82 -9.98 -13.10
CA SER A 235 -16.46 -10.62 -11.94
C SER A 235 -15.51 -10.88 -10.76
N ILE A 236 -14.23 -11.19 -11.00
CA ILE A 236 -13.23 -11.33 -9.92
C ILE A 236 -13.06 -9.99 -9.24
N ILE A 237 -12.90 -8.92 -10.02
CA ILE A 237 -12.76 -7.55 -9.51
C ILE A 237 -13.98 -7.20 -8.65
N TYR A 238 -15.19 -7.49 -9.14
CA TYR A 238 -16.43 -7.29 -8.38
C TYR A 238 -16.55 -8.13 -7.12
N GLN A 239 -16.10 -9.38 -7.12
CA GLN A 239 -16.04 -10.20 -5.91
C GLN A 239 -15.09 -9.63 -4.85
N LEU A 240 -14.14 -8.77 -5.24
CA LEU A 240 -13.28 -8.09 -4.27
C LEU A 240 -13.97 -6.90 -3.59
N PHE A 241 -14.98 -6.32 -4.24
CA PHE A 241 -15.77 -5.19 -3.75
C PHE A 241 -17.11 -5.61 -3.14
N ASP A 242 -17.55 -6.85 -3.40
CA ASP A 242 -18.76 -7.40 -2.81
C ASP A 242 -18.59 -7.67 -1.30
N TYR A 243 -19.37 -6.95 -0.50
CA TYR A 243 -19.51 -7.16 0.93
C TYR A 243 -20.91 -7.69 1.26
N ASP A 244 -21.04 -9.02 1.34
CA ASP A 244 -22.28 -9.73 1.67
C ASP A 244 -23.49 -9.26 0.82
N GLY A 245 -23.27 -9.08 -0.48
CA GLY A 245 -24.28 -8.62 -1.45
C GLY A 245 -24.38 -7.10 -1.59
N LYS A 246 -23.53 -6.34 -0.90
CA LYS A 246 -23.44 -4.88 -1.05
C LYS A 246 -22.26 -4.52 -1.94
N ILE A 247 -22.56 -3.84 -3.03
CA ILE A 247 -21.58 -3.29 -3.96
C ILE A 247 -21.57 -1.78 -3.75
N ASP A 248 -20.40 -1.21 -3.51
CA ASP A 248 -20.20 0.24 -3.48
C ASP A 248 -20.11 0.75 -4.93
N GLU A 249 -20.98 1.71 -5.28
CA GLU A 249 -21.09 2.22 -6.66
C GLU A 249 -19.84 2.97 -7.11
N ASN A 250 -19.17 3.68 -6.20
CA ASN A 250 -17.93 4.40 -6.49
C ASN A 250 -16.77 3.43 -6.71
N ASP A 251 -16.67 2.38 -5.89
CA ASP A 251 -15.72 1.28 -6.11
C ASP A 251 -15.96 0.57 -7.44
N TYR A 252 -17.23 0.31 -7.77
CA TYR A 252 -17.61 -0.30 -9.05
C TYR A 252 -17.19 0.58 -10.23
N TYR A 253 -17.49 1.88 -10.17
CA TYR A 253 -17.10 2.84 -11.18
C TYR A 253 -15.58 2.90 -11.36
N ASN A 254 -14.85 3.01 -10.25
CA ASN A 254 -13.39 3.08 -10.25
C ASN A 254 -12.73 1.80 -10.74
N ALA A 255 -13.26 0.62 -10.35
CA ALA A 255 -12.83 -0.67 -10.87
C ALA A 255 -12.99 -0.75 -12.40
N ASN A 256 -14.14 -0.34 -12.92
CA ASN A 256 -14.39 -0.31 -14.36
C ASN A 256 -13.45 0.67 -15.10
N TYR A 257 -13.17 1.82 -14.48
CA TYR A 257 -12.20 2.78 -15.01
C TYR A 257 -10.79 2.18 -15.10
N ILE A 258 -10.34 1.46 -14.06
CA ILE A 258 -9.07 0.73 -14.05
C ILE A 258 -9.04 -0.29 -15.20
N CYS A 259 -10.06 -1.13 -15.35
CA CYS A 259 -10.15 -2.11 -16.43
C CYS A 259 -10.00 -1.49 -17.83
N LYS A 260 -10.55 -0.28 -18.02
CA LYS A 260 -10.53 0.42 -19.31
C LYS A 260 -9.24 1.18 -19.59
N LYS A 261 -8.56 1.70 -18.56
CA LYS A 261 -7.45 2.66 -18.72
C LYS A 261 -6.09 2.12 -18.31
N ILE A 262 -6.06 1.19 -17.36
CA ILE A 262 -4.83 0.58 -16.84
C ILE A 262 -4.59 -0.73 -17.60
N LYS A 263 -3.42 -0.83 -18.22
CA LYS A 263 -3.08 -1.99 -19.05
C LYS A 263 -2.49 -3.14 -18.24
N ARG A 264 -1.83 -2.83 -17.13
CA ARG A 264 -1.09 -3.79 -16.31
C ARG A 264 -0.97 -3.23 -14.89
N PRO A 265 -0.60 -4.04 -13.89
CA PRO A 265 -0.29 -3.52 -12.55
C PRO A 265 0.93 -2.59 -12.61
N TYR A 266 0.68 -1.28 -12.60
CA TYR A 266 1.72 -0.27 -12.46
C TYR A 266 2.14 -0.16 -10.99
N PRO A 267 3.30 0.45 -10.68
CA PRO A 267 3.65 0.72 -9.29
C PRO A 267 2.53 1.48 -8.58
N LEU A 268 2.34 1.24 -7.27
CA LEU A 268 1.13 1.67 -6.56
C LEU A 268 0.84 3.19 -6.68
N ASN A 269 1.89 4.01 -6.77
CA ASN A 269 1.80 5.46 -6.94
C ASN A 269 1.36 5.93 -8.35
N PHE A 270 1.15 5.00 -9.27
CA PHE A 270 0.60 5.26 -10.61
C PHE A 270 -0.68 4.45 -10.89
N MET A 271 -1.20 3.75 -9.89
CA MET A 271 -2.42 2.96 -10.06
C MET A 271 -3.69 3.81 -10.12
N LEU A 272 -3.73 4.93 -9.39
CA LEU A 272 -4.87 5.84 -9.40
C LEU A 272 -4.60 7.06 -10.28
N SER A 273 -5.65 7.54 -10.94
CA SER A 273 -5.65 8.90 -11.49
C SER A 273 -6.13 9.89 -10.43
N GLU A 274 -5.83 11.17 -10.63
CA GLU A 274 -6.31 12.30 -9.81
C GLU A 274 -7.81 12.20 -9.48
N GLY A 275 -8.68 12.02 -10.48
CA GLY A 275 -10.12 11.87 -10.22
C GLY A 275 -10.50 10.66 -9.35
N MET A 276 -9.70 9.58 -9.33
CA MET A 276 -9.96 8.45 -8.42
C MET A 276 -9.47 8.75 -7.00
N GLU A 277 -8.42 9.55 -6.86
CA GLU A 277 -7.98 10.07 -5.55
C GLU A 277 -9.03 11.05 -5.00
N GLU A 278 -9.58 11.93 -5.85
CA GLU A 278 -10.70 12.81 -5.52
C GLU A 278 -11.94 12.01 -5.08
N ASP A 279 -12.37 11.00 -5.84
CA ASP A 279 -13.53 10.16 -5.47
C ASP A 279 -13.34 9.51 -4.08
N LEU A 280 -12.13 9.03 -3.81
CA LEU A 280 -11.79 8.44 -2.51
C LEU A 280 -11.80 9.48 -1.39
N TYR A 281 -11.27 10.68 -1.61
CA TYR A 281 -11.19 11.76 -0.62
C TYR A 281 -12.56 12.42 -0.35
N LEU A 282 -13.28 12.81 -1.41
CA LEU A 282 -14.56 13.55 -1.34
C LEU A 282 -15.62 12.78 -0.58
N SER A 283 -15.60 11.45 -0.65
CA SER A 283 -16.51 10.57 0.09
C SER A 283 -16.40 10.71 1.62
N TRP A 284 -15.31 11.28 2.13
CA TRP A 284 -15.08 11.52 3.57
C TRP A 284 -14.94 13.00 3.92
N ALA A 285 -14.97 13.89 2.92
CA ALA A 285 -14.83 15.31 3.11
C ALA A 285 -16.13 15.89 3.72
N PRO A 286 -16.03 16.96 4.52
CA PRO A 286 -17.22 17.62 5.03
C PRO A 286 -18.00 18.28 3.88
N GLU A 287 -19.33 18.28 3.98
CA GLU A 287 -20.21 18.96 3.00
C GLU A 287 -20.05 20.50 3.04
N GLU A 288 -19.59 21.03 4.17
CA GLU A 288 -19.36 22.45 4.40
C GLU A 288 -17.89 22.73 4.72
N GLU A 289 -17.33 23.82 4.17
CA GLU A 289 -15.99 24.28 4.51
C GLU A 289 -15.97 24.88 5.92
N ASN A 290 -15.30 24.21 6.85
CA ASN A 290 -15.07 24.70 8.21
C ASN A 290 -13.75 24.13 8.76
N ASP A 291 -12.87 25.03 9.18
CA ASP A 291 -11.53 24.71 9.70
C ASP A 291 -11.54 23.82 10.95
N GLU A 292 -12.69 23.71 11.63
CA GLU A 292 -12.85 22.83 12.78
C GLU A 292 -13.20 21.38 12.43
N LEU A 293 -13.57 21.09 11.18
CA LEU A 293 -13.99 19.77 10.70
C LEU A 293 -12.79 18.91 10.29
N PHE A 294 -13.04 17.60 10.24
CA PHE A 294 -12.03 16.65 9.78
C PHE A 294 -11.74 16.85 8.29
N VAL A 295 -10.46 16.96 7.94
CA VAL A 295 -10.01 17.00 6.54
C VAL A 295 -9.36 15.66 6.19
N PRO A 296 -9.94 14.86 5.28
CA PRO A 296 -9.33 13.62 4.83
C PRO A 296 -8.04 13.87 4.04
N PRO A 297 -7.14 12.88 3.94
CA PRO A 297 -5.94 13.02 3.14
C PRO A 297 -6.28 13.17 1.66
N GLU A 298 -5.79 14.25 1.05
CA GLU A 298 -5.93 14.51 -0.39
C GLU A 298 -5.05 13.56 -1.23
N PHE A 299 -3.85 13.24 -0.74
CA PHE A 299 -2.88 12.38 -1.44
C PHE A 299 -2.57 11.09 -0.69
N ILE A 300 -2.52 9.96 -1.42
CA ILE A 300 -2.30 8.64 -0.83
C ILE A 300 -0.91 8.48 -0.23
N PHE A 301 0.12 9.06 -0.84
CA PHE A 301 1.51 8.78 -0.48
C PHE A 301 2.20 9.91 0.30
N ASN A 302 1.47 10.97 0.67
CA ASN A 302 1.98 12.09 1.46
C ASN A 302 1.63 11.89 2.94
N TRP A 303 2.51 11.22 3.70
CA TRP A 303 2.35 10.89 5.14
C TRP A 303 3.46 11.50 5.98
#